data_AF-A0A937QP97-F1
#
_entry.id   AF-A0A937QP97-F1
#
_cell.length_a   1.000
_cell.length_b   1.000
_cell.length_c   1.000
_cell.angle_alpha   90.00
_cell.angle_beta   90.00
_cell.angle_gamma   90.00
#
_symmetry.space_group_name_H-M   'P 1'
#
loop_
_entity.id
_entity.type
_entity.pdbx_description
1 polymer ?
#
loop_
_entity_poly.entity_id
_entity_poly.type
_entity_poly.pdbx_seq_one_letter_code
_entity_poly.pdbx_strand_id
1 'polypeptide(L)'
;MRFTLLDRIVEVEPGKSITAVKAVSLSEEYLADHFPRFPVLPGVFMLEAMTQAAAWTIRLGEDFANSIVVLRTARNVKYGDFVEPGKVLTVHAEVLSQDSHRTKVKASGMVGERTSLTARLELERYNLADKRPYGDAMDVRVRSEMRRLWTVLNPGKRGPSGAGQMVYGISPEISSPSSAL
;
A
#
# COMPACT_ATOMS: atom_id res chain seq x y z
N MET A 1 -7.92 -11.13 9.99
CA MET A 1 -8.00 -10.63 8.60
C MET A 1 -6.84 -9.68 8.36
N ARG A 2 -6.03 -9.88 7.32
CA ARG A 2 -4.97 -8.93 6.92
C ARG A 2 -5.63 -7.83 6.08
N PHE A 3 -5.57 -6.58 6.52
CA PHE A 3 -6.25 -5.47 5.84
C PHE A 3 -5.24 -4.67 4.99
N THR A 4 -5.05 -5.11 3.75
CA THR A 4 -4.20 -4.45 2.74
C THR A 4 -4.99 -4.39 1.44
N LEU A 5 -5.21 -3.18 0.93
CA LEU A 5 -6.01 -2.94 -0.27
C LEU A 5 -5.14 -2.57 -1.48
N LEU A 6 -3.84 -2.39 -1.33
CA LEU A 6 -2.96 -2.25 -2.48
C LEU A 6 -2.47 -3.62 -2.91
N ASP A 7 -2.56 -3.92 -4.20
CA ASP A 7 -2.06 -5.17 -4.77
C ASP A 7 -0.63 -5.00 -5.30
N ARG A 8 -0.32 -3.80 -5.81
CA ARG A 8 1.00 -3.49 -6.35
C ARG A 8 1.31 -2.00 -6.31
N ILE A 9 2.59 -1.68 -6.10
CA ILE A 9 3.16 -0.34 -6.27
C ILE A 9 3.79 -0.29 -7.66
N VAL A 10 3.37 0.68 -8.47
CA VAL A 10 3.79 0.85 -9.87
C VAL A 10 5.01 1.74 -9.95
N GLU A 11 4.97 2.87 -9.25
CA GLU A 11 6.03 3.87 -9.20
C GLU A 11 6.00 4.55 -7.83
N VAL A 12 7.17 4.93 -7.33
CA VAL A 12 7.27 5.69 -6.08
C VAL A 12 8.47 6.62 -6.11
N GLU A 13 8.26 7.84 -5.62
CA GLU A 13 9.32 8.73 -5.18
C GLU A 13 9.19 8.90 -3.65
N PRO A 14 10.09 8.29 -2.86
CA PRO A 14 10.00 8.30 -1.39
C PRO A 14 9.82 9.71 -0.82
N GLY A 15 8.82 9.87 0.06
CA GLY A 15 8.48 11.16 0.66
C GLY A 15 7.78 12.17 -0.26
N LYS A 16 7.62 11.88 -1.57
CA LYS A 16 7.01 12.82 -2.53
C LYS A 16 5.74 12.30 -3.20
N SER A 17 5.80 11.17 -3.89
CA SER A 17 4.65 10.66 -4.64
C SER A 17 4.65 9.14 -4.80
N ILE A 18 3.50 8.58 -5.13
CA ILE A 18 3.35 7.14 -5.39
C ILE A 18 2.18 6.89 -6.33
N THR A 19 2.35 5.90 -7.19
CA THR A 19 1.28 5.29 -7.97
C THR A 19 1.17 3.81 -7.60
N ALA A 20 -0.02 3.37 -7.19
CA ALA A 20 -0.32 2.00 -6.80
C ALA A 20 -1.63 1.53 -7.43
N VAL A 21 -1.91 0.24 -7.37
CA VAL A 21 -3.14 -0.35 -7.93
C VAL A 21 -3.87 -1.20 -6.91
N LYS A 22 -5.20 -1.10 -6.93
CA LYS A 22 -6.16 -2.01 -6.29
C LYS A 22 -6.96 -2.69 -7.41
N ALA A 23 -6.73 -3.97 -7.64
CA ALA A 23 -7.59 -4.81 -8.46
C ALA A 23 -8.79 -5.27 -7.63
N VAL A 24 -9.99 -5.15 -8.20
CA VAL A 24 -11.22 -5.60 -7.53
C VAL A 24 -11.57 -6.99 -8.07
N SER A 25 -11.53 -7.99 -7.19
CA SER A 25 -11.84 -9.38 -7.54
C SER A 25 -13.17 -9.81 -6.92
N LEU A 26 -13.98 -10.59 -7.65
CA LEU A 26 -15.20 -11.20 -7.10
C LEU A 26 -14.91 -12.12 -5.89
N SER A 27 -13.66 -12.54 -5.69
CA SER A 27 -13.25 -13.35 -4.54
C SER A 27 -13.18 -12.57 -3.23
N GLU A 28 -13.34 -11.25 -3.25
CA GLU A 28 -13.26 -10.43 -2.04
C GLU A 28 -14.56 -10.48 -1.23
N GLU A 29 -14.46 -10.96 0.01
CA GLU A 29 -15.61 -11.31 0.87
C GLU A 29 -16.65 -10.19 1.01
N TYR A 30 -16.20 -8.94 1.14
CA TYR A 30 -17.09 -7.79 1.34
C TYR A 30 -17.99 -7.49 0.14
N LEU A 31 -17.68 -8.01 -1.05
CA LEU A 31 -18.51 -7.81 -2.24
C LEU A 31 -19.78 -8.66 -2.22
N ALA A 32 -19.80 -9.73 -1.42
CA ALA A 32 -21.01 -10.54 -1.24
C ALA A 32 -22.16 -9.68 -0.69
N ASP A 33 -21.84 -8.70 0.17
CA ASP A 33 -22.81 -7.81 0.81
C ASP A 33 -22.81 -6.38 0.25
N HIS A 34 -21.91 -6.05 -0.69
CA HIS A 34 -21.77 -4.69 -1.24
C HIS A 34 -21.69 -4.66 -2.77
N PHE A 35 -22.80 -4.85 -3.50
CA PHE A 35 -24.10 -5.32 -3.04
C PHE A 35 -24.42 -6.66 -3.72
N PRO A 36 -25.27 -7.54 -3.14
CA PRO A 36 -25.48 -8.89 -3.65
C PRO A 36 -25.86 -9.00 -5.15
N ARG A 37 -26.52 -7.98 -5.70
CA ARG A 37 -26.92 -7.91 -7.13
C ARG A 37 -26.12 -6.90 -7.95
N PHE A 38 -25.22 -6.15 -7.31
CA PHE A 38 -24.42 -5.10 -7.89
C PHE A 38 -23.11 -4.97 -7.09
N PRO A 39 -22.19 -5.95 -7.21
CA PRO A 39 -20.95 -5.94 -6.45
C PRO A 39 -20.07 -4.79 -6.91
N VAL A 40 -19.68 -3.93 -5.98
CA VAL A 40 -18.85 -2.75 -6.22
C VAL A 40 -17.94 -2.51 -5.02
N LEU A 41 -16.72 -2.06 -5.26
CA LEU A 41 -15.79 -1.67 -4.20
C LEU A 41 -16.43 -0.57 -3.34
N PRO A 42 -16.56 -0.77 -2.01
CA PRO A 42 -17.04 0.27 -1.12
C PRO A 42 -16.23 1.56 -1.27
N GLY A 43 -16.90 2.72 -1.34
CA GLY A 43 -16.21 4.01 -1.48
C GLY A 43 -15.18 4.26 -0.37
N VAL A 44 -15.47 3.79 0.85
CA VAL A 44 -14.52 3.86 1.97
C VAL A 44 -13.25 3.03 1.73
N PHE A 45 -13.32 1.93 0.97
CA PHE A 45 -12.16 1.12 0.62
C PHE A 45 -11.35 1.75 -0.53
N MET A 46 -12.00 2.50 -1.42
CA MET A 46 -11.28 3.35 -2.37
C MET A 46 -10.47 4.44 -1.64
N LEU A 47 -11.07 5.09 -0.63
CA LEU A 47 -10.40 6.09 0.21
C LEU A 47 -9.29 5.48 1.06
N GLU A 48 -9.49 4.27 1.57
CA GLU A 48 -8.48 3.53 2.31
C GLU A 48 -7.30 3.14 1.41
N ALA A 49 -7.53 2.73 0.16
CA ALA A 49 -6.44 2.48 -0.80
C ALA A 49 -5.58 3.74 -1.03
N MET A 50 -6.20 4.93 -1.11
CA MET A 50 -5.48 6.21 -1.15
C MET A 50 -4.68 6.48 0.12
N THR A 51 -5.26 6.19 1.27
CA THR A 51 -4.62 6.35 2.57
C THR A 51 -3.40 5.44 2.69
N GLN A 52 -3.52 4.18 2.31
CA GLN A 52 -2.41 3.23 2.31
C GLN A 52 -1.30 3.65 1.34
N ALA A 53 -1.66 4.15 0.15
CA ALA A 53 -0.68 4.66 -0.80
C ALA A 53 0.09 5.86 -0.20
N ALA A 54 -0.63 6.85 0.32
CA ALA A 54 -0.04 7.99 1.02
C ALA A 54 0.88 7.56 2.19
N ALA A 55 0.45 6.58 2.97
CA ALA A 55 1.23 6.04 4.09
C ALA A 55 2.54 5.39 3.61
N TRP A 56 2.54 4.69 2.47
CA TRP A 56 3.78 4.15 1.89
C TRP A 56 4.78 5.24 1.52
N THR A 57 4.33 6.33 0.88
CA THR A 57 5.23 7.47 0.57
C THR A 57 5.89 8.02 1.84
N ILE A 58 5.13 8.19 2.92
CA ILE A 58 5.64 8.67 4.22
C ILE A 58 6.64 7.68 4.81
N ARG A 59 6.28 6.39 4.88
CA ARG A 59 7.14 5.35 5.44
C ARG A 59 8.47 5.25 4.72
N LEU A 60 8.46 5.28 3.40
CA LEU A 60 9.68 5.19 2.60
C LEU A 60 10.53 6.45 2.72
N GLY A 61 9.91 7.63 2.75
CA GLY A 61 10.61 8.90 2.91
C GLY A 61 11.33 9.06 4.25
N GLU A 62 10.86 8.37 5.29
CA GLU A 62 11.40 8.43 6.65
C GLU A 62 12.07 7.12 7.10
N ASP A 63 12.37 6.22 6.17
CA ASP A 63 12.91 4.88 6.46
C ASP A 63 12.19 4.17 7.64
N PHE A 64 10.86 4.19 7.61
CA PHE A 64 9.98 3.54 8.59
C PHE A 64 10.21 4.02 10.03
N ALA A 65 10.67 5.26 10.24
CA ALA A 65 10.90 5.84 11.57
C ALA A 65 9.68 5.78 12.50
N ASN A 66 8.48 5.90 11.94
CA ASN A 66 7.22 5.81 12.67
C ASN A 66 6.52 4.48 12.39
N SER A 67 6.13 3.75 13.45
CA SER A 67 5.39 2.50 13.31
C SER A 67 3.95 2.75 12.84
N ILE A 68 3.31 3.82 13.31
CA ILE A 68 1.93 4.17 12.98
C ILE A 68 1.92 5.33 11.99
N VAL A 69 1.16 5.16 10.91
CA VAL A 69 0.79 6.20 9.95
C VAL A 69 -0.68 5.99 9.65
N VAL A 70 -1.53 6.92 10.08
CA VAL A 70 -2.99 6.75 10.08
C VAL A 70 -3.69 7.97 9.49
N LEU A 71 -4.84 7.76 8.87
CA LEU A 71 -5.69 8.85 8.41
C LEU A 71 -6.20 9.67 9.60
N ARG A 72 -5.92 10.98 9.59
CA ARG A 72 -6.45 11.93 10.57
C ARG A 72 -7.65 12.68 10.02
N THR A 73 -7.55 13.13 8.77
CA THR A 73 -8.61 13.90 8.10
C THR A 73 -8.70 13.52 6.63
N ALA A 74 -9.91 13.38 6.11
CA ALA A 74 -10.19 13.39 4.68
C ALA A 74 -11.06 14.62 4.35
N ARG A 75 -10.67 15.42 3.37
CA ARG A 75 -11.38 16.62 2.92
C ARG A 75 -11.61 16.58 1.42
N ASN A 76 -12.65 17.27 0.98
CA ASN A 76 -13.00 17.42 -0.43
C ASN A 76 -13.05 16.07 -1.15
N VAL A 77 -13.58 15.05 -0.47
CA VAL A 77 -13.73 13.72 -1.05
C VAL A 77 -14.84 13.78 -2.08
N LYS A 78 -14.52 13.44 -3.33
CA LYS A 78 -15.51 13.36 -4.43
C LYS A 78 -15.42 11.99 -5.06
N TYR A 79 -16.55 11.28 -5.06
CA TYR A 79 -16.70 10.00 -5.72
C TYR A 79 -17.25 10.21 -7.14
N GLY A 80 -16.67 9.51 -8.09
CA GLY A 80 -17.15 9.40 -9.47
C GLY A 80 -17.79 8.03 -9.70
N ASP A 81 -17.34 7.34 -10.73
CA ASP A 81 -17.89 6.04 -11.14
C ASP A 81 -17.57 4.90 -10.17
N PHE A 82 -18.47 3.92 -10.11
CA PHE A 82 -18.29 2.68 -9.37
C PHE A 82 -17.13 1.82 -9.91
N VAL A 83 -16.38 1.21 -8.99
CA VAL A 83 -15.33 0.23 -9.31
C VAL A 83 -15.86 -1.17 -9.05
N GLU A 84 -16.34 -1.80 -10.10
CA GLU A 84 -16.86 -3.17 -10.13
C GLU A 84 -15.72 -4.21 -10.19
N PRO A 85 -16.01 -5.47 -9.85
CA PRO A 85 -15.09 -6.58 -10.07
C PRO A 85 -14.56 -6.66 -11.50
N GLY A 86 -13.29 -7.02 -11.64
CA GLY A 86 -12.55 -7.01 -12.90
C GLY A 86 -11.94 -5.65 -13.26
N LYS A 87 -12.31 -4.56 -12.57
CA LYS A 87 -11.67 -3.26 -12.75
C LYS A 87 -10.44 -3.12 -11.85
N VAL A 88 -9.53 -2.25 -12.29
CA VAL A 88 -8.34 -1.85 -11.54
C VAL A 88 -8.44 -0.37 -11.22
N LEU A 89 -8.43 -0.05 -9.93
CA LEU A 89 -8.33 1.31 -9.42
C LEU A 89 -6.85 1.68 -9.32
N THR A 90 -6.38 2.54 -10.21
CA THR A 90 -5.06 3.16 -10.13
C THR A 90 -5.12 4.35 -9.19
N VAL A 91 -4.39 4.27 -8.09
CA VAL A 91 -4.31 5.29 -7.04
C VAL A 91 -3.01 6.07 -7.24
N HIS A 92 -3.12 7.38 -7.33
CA HIS A 92 -2.01 8.31 -7.27
C HIS A 92 -2.11 9.15 -6.00
N ALA A 93 -1.00 9.32 -5.28
CA ALA A 93 -0.91 10.15 -4.08
C ALA A 93 0.35 11.01 -4.13
N GLU A 94 0.20 12.29 -3.84
CA GLU A 94 1.25 13.33 -3.89
C GLU A 94 1.29 14.09 -2.57
N VAL A 95 2.45 14.12 -1.91
CA VAL A 95 2.69 14.89 -0.69
C VAL A 95 2.75 16.37 -1.03
N LEU A 96 1.87 17.15 -0.42
CA LEU A 96 1.82 18.60 -0.58
C LEU A 96 2.71 19.32 0.43
N SER A 97 2.68 18.86 1.67
CA SER A 97 3.50 19.40 2.76
C SER A 97 3.54 18.43 3.93
N GLN A 98 4.54 18.60 4.79
CA GLN A 98 4.71 17.81 6.00
C GLN A 98 5.30 18.66 7.13
N ASP A 99 4.87 18.36 8.35
CA ASP A 99 5.51 18.79 9.59
C ASP A 99 6.03 17.55 10.37
N SER A 100 6.39 17.69 11.64
CA SER A 100 6.95 16.59 12.45
C SER A 100 6.00 15.41 12.69
N HIS A 101 4.68 15.62 12.65
CA HIS A 101 3.69 14.60 12.98
C HIS A 101 2.64 14.39 11.90
N ARG A 102 2.49 15.31 10.96
CA ARG A 102 1.42 15.28 9.96
C ARG A 102 1.95 15.47 8.54
N THR A 103 1.25 14.83 7.61
CA THR A 103 1.53 14.92 6.18
C THR A 103 0.23 15.17 5.44
N LYS A 104 0.20 16.24 4.63
CA LYS A 104 -0.94 16.57 3.76
C LYS A 104 -0.68 16.01 2.38
N VAL A 105 -1.67 15.33 1.84
CA VAL A 105 -1.56 14.58 0.58
C VAL A 105 -2.75 14.89 -0.32
N LYS A 106 -2.50 15.11 -1.60
CA LYS A 106 -3.52 15.11 -2.65
C LYS A 106 -3.55 13.72 -3.26
N ALA A 107 -4.73 13.12 -3.36
CA ALA A 107 -4.88 11.77 -3.92
C ALA A 107 -6.01 11.71 -4.95
N SER A 108 -5.81 10.86 -5.96
CA SER A 108 -6.78 10.58 -7.02
C SER A 108 -6.78 9.09 -7.38
N GLY A 109 -7.94 8.57 -7.70
CA GLY A 109 -8.19 7.18 -8.05
C GLY A 109 -8.88 7.13 -9.40
N MET A 110 -8.32 6.37 -10.33
CA MET A 110 -8.79 6.28 -11.71
C MET A 110 -9.05 4.83 -12.12
N VAL A 111 -10.05 4.63 -12.99
CA VAL A 111 -10.24 3.39 -13.73
C VAL A 111 -10.10 3.70 -15.22
N GLY A 112 -9.00 3.22 -15.83
CA GLY A 112 -8.59 3.69 -17.14
C GLY A 112 -8.33 5.19 -17.10
N GLU A 113 -8.99 5.95 -17.99
CA GLU A 113 -8.86 7.41 -18.07
C GLU A 113 -9.87 8.16 -17.20
N ARG A 114 -10.83 7.47 -16.58
CA ARG A 114 -11.89 8.10 -15.79
C ARG A 114 -11.51 8.24 -14.34
N THR A 115 -11.76 9.42 -13.77
CA THR A 115 -11.57 9.67 -12.34
C THR A 115 -12.75 9.11 -11.54
N SER A 116 -12.47 8.17 -10.64
CA SER A 116 -13.45 7.52 -9.77
C SER A 116 -13.42 8.04 -8.33
N LEU A 117 -12.31 8.65 -7.90
CA LEU A 117 -12.20 9.26 -6.57
C LEU A 117 -11.15 10.37 -6.56
N THR A 118 -11.41 11.45 -5.83
CA THR A 118 -10.39 12.44 -5.44
C THR A 118 -10.54 12.80 -3.97
N ALA A 119 -9.43 13.10 -3.30
CA ALA A 119 -9.44 13.53 -1.91
C ALA A 119 -8.20 14.38 -1.56
N ARG A 120 -8.33 15.18 -0.50
CA ARG A 120 -7.20 15.71 0.25
C ARG A 120 -7.14 15.00 1.60
N LEU A 121 -6.03 14.31 1.85
CA LEU A 121 -5.81 13.54 3.06
C LEU A 121 -4.83 14.29 3.98
N GLU A 122 -5.02 14.15 5.27
CA GLU A 122 -4.02 14.46 6.28
C GLU A 122 -3.78 13.19 7.08
N LEU A 123 -2.54 12.70 7.06
CA LEU A 123 -2.11 11.54 7.83
C LEU A 123 -1.31 11.99 9.04
N GLU A 124 -1.52 11.33 10.17
CA GLU A 124 -0.74 11.51 11.40
C GLU A 124 0.22 10.31 11.57
N ARG A 125 1.45 10.58 12.01
CA ARG A 125 2.47 9.57 12.28
C ARG A 125 3.08 9.71 13.67
N TYR A 126 3.30 8.57 14.32
CA TYR A 126 3.85 8.48 15.67
C TYR A 126 4.32 7.04 15.98
N ASN A 127 5.03 6.87 17.10
CA ASN A 127 5.34 5.55 17.66
C ASN A 127 4.42 5.19 18.81
N LEU A 128 4.10 3.91 18.97
CA LEU A 128 3.25 3.43 20.07
C LEU A 128 3.93 3.67 21.41
N ALA A 129 5.25 3.57 21.48
CA ALA A 129 6.05 3.88 22.67
C ALA A 129 5.79 5.30 23.20
N ASP A 130 5.47 6.26 22.32
CA ASP A 130 5.20 7.65 22.71
C ASP A 130 3.83 7.82 23.40
N LYS A 131 2.92 6.85 23.23
CA LYS A 131 1.52 6.96 23.66
C LYS A 131 1.12 5.90 24.68
N ARG A 132 1.83 4.77 24.81
CA ARG A 132 1.43 3.63 25.64
C ARG A 132 2.66 2.90 26.23
N PRO A 133 2.57 2.41 27.48
CA PRO A 133 3.58 1.50 28.04
C PRO A 133 3.77 0.25 27.16
N TYR A 134 5.00 -0.24 27.03
CA TYR A 134 5.39 -1.43 26.25
C TYR A 134 5.09 -1.33 24.74
N GLY A 135 4.98 -0.11 24.20
CA GLY A 135 4.75 0.13 22.77
C GLY A 135 5.98 -0.13 21.88
N ASP A 136 7.18 -0.13 22.46
CA ASP A 136 8.47 -0.30 21.78
C ASP A 136 8.59 -1.64 21.04
N ALA A 137 8.24 -2.74 21.71
CA ALA A 137 8.25 -4.07 21.10
C ALA A 137 7.26 -4.16 19.92
N MET A 138 6.12 -3.48 20.03
CA MET A 138 5.13 -3.40 18.95
C MET A 138 5.62 -2.54 17.80
N ASP A 139 6.30 -1.43 18.08
CA ASP A 139 6.85 -0.55 17.05
C ASP A 139 7.86 -1.30 16.16
N VAL A 140 8.76 -2.08 16.78
CA VAL A 140 9.72 -2.94 16.06
C VAL A 140 8.98 -3.94 15.17
N ARG A 141 7.96 -4.62 15.71
CA ARG A 141 7.18 -5.63 14.97
C ARG A 141 6.44 -5.02 13.78
N VAL A 142 5.76 -3.90 13.99
CA VAL A 142 5.01 -3.21 12.92
C VAL A 142 5.95 -2.74 11.82
N ARG A 143 7.09 -2.13 12.15
CA ARG A 143 8.08 -1.71 11.14
C ARG A 143 8.62 -2.89 10.34
N SER A 144 8.93 -4.00 11.00
CA SER A 144 9.37 -5.25 10.34
C SER A 144 8.30 -5.80 9.38
N GLU A 145 7.04 -5.85 9.83
CA GLU A 145 5.93 -6.31 9.00
C GLU A 145 5.70 -5.42 7.78
N MET A 146 5.76 -4.09 7.95
CA MET A 146 5.65 -3.16 6.85
C MET A 146 6.82 -3.31 5.86
N ARG A 147 8.06 -3.48 6.32
CA ARG A 147 9.19 -3.76 5.42
C ARG A 147 9.00 -5.06 4.63
N ARG A 148 8.42 -6.11 5.25
CA ARG A 148 8.08 -7.36 4.55
C ARG A 148 6.93 -7.18 3.56
N LEU A 149 5.90 -6.43 3.90
CA LEU A 149 4.79 -6.16 2.98
C LEU A 149 5.27 -5.35 1.77
N TRP A 150 6.20 -4.40 1.96
CA TRP A 150 6.82 -3.65 0.88
C TRP A 150 7.43 -4.57 -0.20
N THR A 151 8.15 -5.62 0.18
CA THR A 151 8.76 -6.54 -0.79
C THR A 151 7.73 -7.33 -1.59
N VAL A 152 6.52 -7.51 -1.06
CA VAL A 152 5.41 -8.17 -1.77
C VAL A 152 4.75 -7.20 -2.75
N LEU A 153 4.51 -5.95 -2.34
CA LEU A 153 3.84 -4.94 -3.15
C LEU A 153 4.74 -4.35 -4.24
N ASN A 154 6.06 -4.34 -4.02
CA ASN A 154 7.06 -3.87 -4.96
C ASN A 154 8.16 -4.94 -5.19
N PRO A 155 7.88 -6.02 -5.92
CA PRO A 155 8.80 -7.15 -6.09
C PRO A 155 10.02 -6.85 -7.00
N GLY A 156 10.33 -5.57 -7.27
CA GLY A 156 11.35 -5.16 -8.22
C GLY A 156 10.96 -5.43 -9.69
N LYS A 157 11.71 -4.86 -10.63
CA LYS A 157 11.57 -5.22 -12.05
C LYS A 157 12.20 -6.60 -12.25
N ARG A 158 11.40 -7.66 -12.40
CA ARG A 158 11.86 -8.90 -13.06
C ARG A 158 12.15 -8.57 -14.53
N GLY A 159 13.37 -8.14 -14.84
CA GLY A 159 13.84 -8.07 -16.22
C GLY A 159 14.05 -9.48 -16.81
N PRO A 160 14.11 -9.64 -18.13
CA PRO A 160 14.42 -10.91 -18.78
C PRO A 160 15.86 -11.42 -18.52
N SER A 161 16.68 -10.66 -17.80
CA SER A 161 18.04 -11.01 -17.37
C SER A 161 18.13 -10.99 -15.83
N GLY A 162 17.36 -11.83 -15.15
CA GLY A 162 17.40 -11.98 -13.70
C GLY A 162 18.53 -12.91 -13.25
N ALA A 163 19.79 -12.62 -13.60
CA ALA A 163 20.92 -13.26 -12.92
C ALA A 163 21.03 -12.63 -11.52
N GLY A 164 20.64 -13.39 -10.49
CA GLY A 164 21.11 -13.15 -9.13
C GLY A 164 20.33 -12.17 -8.26
N GLN A 165 18.98 -12.23 -8.22
CA GLN A 165 18.27 -11.72 -7.04
C GLN A 165 17.48 -12.83 -6.35
N MET A 166 17.98 -13.18 -5.17
CA MET A 166 17.42 -14.11 -4.19
C MET A 166 15.94 -13.80 -3.92
N VAL A 167 15.08 -14.78 -4.17
CA VAL A 167 13.70 -14.79 -3.66
C VAL A 167 13.53 -16.13 -2.93
N TYR A 168 13.26 -16.06 -1.62
CA TYR A 168 13.12 -17.20 -0.69
C TYR A 168 14.40 -17.85 -0.14
N GLY A 169 15.45 -17.09 0.19
CA GLY A 169 16.41 -17.51 1.23
C GLY A 169 17.12 -18.86 1.03
N ILE A 170 17.21 -19.38 -0.20
CA ILE A 170 17.98 -20.57 -0.54
C ILE A 170 19.00 -20.12 -1.59
N SER A 171 20.28 -20.16 -1.22
CA SER A 171 21.37 -19.95 -2.17
C SER A 171 21.32 -21.00 -3.29
N PRO A 172 21.69 -20.67 -4.54
CA PRO A 172 21.66 -21.62 -5.66
C PRO A 172 22.67 -22.78 -5.55
N GLU A 173 23.49 -22.83 -4.49
CA GLU A 173 24.70 -23.67 -4.44
C GLU A 173 24.54 -25.02 -3.74
N ILE A 174 23.33 -25.54 -3.56
CA ILE A 174 23.16 -26.89 -3.00
C ILE A 174 22.24 -27.74 -3.87
N SER A 175 22.71 -28.06 -5.08
CA SER A 175 22.26 -29.26 -5.79
C SER A 175 23.26 -29.67 -6.89
N SER A 176 24.44 -30.12 -6.49
CA SER A 176 25.20 -31.09 -7.29
C SER A 176 25.20 -32.41 -6.53
N PRO A 177 24.32 -33.38 -6.87
CA PRO A 177 24.58 -34.75 -6.48
C PRO A 177 25.85 -35.19 -7.22
N SER A 178 26.83 -35.62 -6.43
CA SER A 178 28.01 -36.35 -6.88
C SER A 178 27.66 -37.31 -8.01
N SER A 179 28.16 -37.03 -9.21
CA SER A 179 28.28 -38.03 -10.27
C SER A 179 29.65 -38.69 -10.13
N ALA A 180 29.60 -39.97 -9.78
CA ALA A 180 30.65 -40.96 -9.61
C ALA A 180 31.92 -40.80 -10.46
N LEU A 181 33.08 -41.05 -9.84
CA LEU A 181 33.95 -42.22 -10.08
C LEU A 181 35.03 -42.30 -8.97
#